data_AF-A0A0Q3HLX3-F1
#
_entry.id   AF-A0A0Q3HLX3-F1
#
_cell.length_a   1.000
_cell.length_b   1.000
_cell.length_c   1.000
_cell.angle_alpha   90.00
_cell.angle_beta   90.00
_cell.angle_gamma   90.00
#
_symmetry.space_group_name_H-M   'P 1'
#
loop_
_entity.id
_entity.type
_entity.pdbx_description
1 polymer ?
#
loop_
_entity_poly.entity_id
_entity_poly.type
_entity_poly.pdbx_seq_one_letter_code
_entity_poly.pdbx_strand_id
1 'polypeptide(L)'
;MGAEATQISAFAAAAAHALCFAGLAAAHSFAGRGALISDPALALRLLVVCEAPLVIVVFSLLRRDPERCSLIKAAARGLLGLPIGAFLNAFGAIVLGAPVGIKYWTATTYWSLLMSLFTFVPAACVFGASKVDWQNVLSYSAYCTSSNVVDCMISVPSHGAVIGAWLGAWPMPLDWERPWQMHRR
;
A
#
# COMPACT_ATOMS: atom_id res chain seq x y z
N MET A 1 -16.39 -23.76 -22.65
CA MET A 1 -16.75 -22.35 -22.92
C MET A 1 -16.02 -21.51 -21.88
N GLY A 2 -14.84 -20.98 -22.25
CA GLY A 2 -14.05 -20.14 -21.35
C GLY A 2 -14.79 -18.81 -21.17
N ALA A 3 -15.08 -18.44 -19.92
CA ALA A 3 -15.59 -17.11 -19.64
C ALA A 3 -14.51 -16.10 -20.03
N GLU A 4 -14.83 -15.20 -20.94
CA GLU A 4 -14.00 -14.07 -21.32
C GLU A 4 -13.89 -13.16 -20.08
N ALA A 5 -12.81 -13.31 -19.31
CA ALA A 5 -12.53 -12.44 -18.18
C ALA A 5 -12.45 -11.02 -18.71
N THR A 6 -13.21 -10.09 -18.12
CA THR A 6 -13.26 -8.70 -18.56
C THR A 6 -11.85 -8.11 -18.50
N GLN A 7 -11.27 -7.82 -19.66
CA GLN A 7 -9.91 -7.29 -19.74
C GLN A 7 -9.92 -5.82 -19.30
N ILE A 8 -9.20 -5.49 -18.23
CA ILE A 8 -9.08 -4.12 -17.74
C ILE A 8 -8.25 -3.32 -18.76
N SER A 9 -8.79 -2.21 -19.23
CA SER A 9 -8.08 -1.32 -20.15
C SER A 9 -6.98 -0.52 -19.44
N ALA A 10 -5.93 -0.16 -20.18
CA ALA A 10 -4.87 0.70 -19.66
C ALA A 10 -5.40 2.06 -19.16
N PHE A 11 -6.45 2.59 -19.80
CA PHE A 11 -7.12 3.81 -19.35
C PHE A 11 -7.79 3.63 -17.98
N ALA A 12 -8.51 2.53 -17.76
CA ALA A 12 -9.14 2.25 -16.47
C ALA A 12 -8.11 2.08 -15.35
N ALA A 13 -6.98 1.41 -15.63
CA ALA A 13 -5.87 1.29 -14.70
C ALA A 13 -5.24 2.66 -14.37
N ALA A 14 -4.97 3.49 -15.39
CA ALA A 14 -4.42 4.83 -15.21
C ALA A 14 -5.38 5.73 -14.41
N ALA A 15 -6.69 5.68 -14.71
CA ALA A 15 -7.71 6.44 -14.00
C ALA A 15 -7.82 6.01 -12.53
N ALA A 16 -7.75 4.72 -12.24
CA ALA A 16 -7.74 4.20 -10.87
C ALA A 16 -6.54 4.72 -10.07
N HIS A 17 -5.33 4.68 -10.64
CA HIS A 17 -4.16 5.24 -9.97
C HIS A 17 -4.21 6.75 -9.81
N ALA A 18 -4.69 7.49 -10.83
CA ALA A 18 -4.87 8.93 -10.74
C ALA A 18 -5.84 9.31 -9.62
N LEU A 19 -6.93 8.54 -9.47
CA LEU A 19 -7.92 8.75 -8.42
C LEU A 19 -7.33 8.47 -7.03
N CYS A 20 -6.64 7.35 -6.82
CA CYS A 20 -5.95 7.05 -5.56
C CYS A 20 -4.87 8.10 -5.24
N PHE A 21 -4.07 8.49 -6.24
CA PHE A 21 -3.05 9.54 -6.06
C PHE A 21 -3.68 10.88 -5.66
N ALA A 22 -4.78 11.28 -6.30
CA ALA A 22 -5.52 12.48 -5.92
C ALA A 22 -6.09 12.39 -4.50
N GLY A 23 -6.61 11.23 -4.10
CA GLY A 23 -7.06 10.95 -2.73
C GLY A 23 -5.96 11.13 -1.71
N LEU A 24 -4.80 10.50 -1.95
CA LEU A 24 -3.62 10.59 -1.10
C LEU A 24 -3.11 12.03 -1.00
N ALA A 25 -3.03 12.75 -2.12
CA ALA A 25 -2.61 14.14 -2.16
C ALA A 25 -3.57 15.06 -1.40
N ALA A 26 -4.89 14.84 -1.52
CA ALA A 26 -5.89 15.58 -0.77
C ALA A 26 -5.77 15.29 0.74
N ALA A 27 -5.68 14.02 1.14
CA ALA A 27 -5.49 13.61 2.53
C ALA A 27 -4.21 14.21 3.14
N HIS A 28 -3.11 14.23 2.38
CA HIS A 28 -1.86 14.85 2.80
C HIS A 28 -2.00 16.37 2.96
N SER A 29 -2.70 17.02 2.04
CA SER A 29 -2.97 18.46 2.11
C SER A 29 -3.82 18.82 3.33
N PHE A 30 -4.81 17.99 3.68
CA PHE A 30 -5.60 18.14 4.90
C PHE A 30 -4.80 17.91 6.19
N ALA A 31 -3.87 16.96 6.19
CA ALA A 31 -2.99 16.73 7.33
C ALA A 31 -2.07 17.93 7.60
N GLY A 32 -1.72 18.69 6.57
CA GLY A 32 -0.91 19.89 6.65
C GLY A 32 0.57 19.65 6.38
N ARG A 33 1.24 20.69 5.89
CA ARG A 33 2.66 20.61 5.50
C ARG A 33 3.54 20.31 6.72
N GLY A 34 4.36 19.27 6.63
CA GLY A 34 5.26 18.86 7.72
C GLY A 34 4.59 18.00 8.80
N ALA A 35 3.30 17.68 8.69
CA ALA A 35 2.58 16.86 9.67
C ALA A 35 3.19 15.47 9.89
N LEU A 36 3.79 14.89 8.84
CA LEU A 36 4.52 13.61 8.94
C LEU A 36 5.77 13.68 9.84
N ILE A 37 6.29 14.88 10.12
CA ILE A 37 7.46 15.10 10.99
C ILE A 37 6.99 15.52 12.39
N SER A 38 6.02 16.43 12.48
CA SER A 38 5.55 16.97 13.76
C SER A 38 4.64 16.01 14.53
N ASP A 39 3.72 15.33 13.85
CA ASP A 39 2.81 14.32 14.42
C ASP A 39 2.56 13.20 13.41
N PRO A 40 3.54 12.29 13.23
CA PRO A 40 3.45 11.21 12.24
C PRO A 40 2.25 10.30 12.47
N ALA A 41 1.85 10.07 13.73
CA ALA A 41 0.73 9.20 14.05
C ALA A 41 -0.59 9.78 13.55
N LEU A 42 -0.85 11.07 13.78
CA LEU A 42 -2.04 11.74 13.27
C LEU A 42 -2.03 11.82 11.75
N ALA A 43 -0.90 12.21 11.15
CA ALA A 43 -0.77 12.33 9.70
C ALA A 43 -1.02 10.99 9.00
N LEU A 44 -0.39 9.91 9.46
CA LEU A 44 -0.58 8.56 8.90
C LEU A 44 -2.01 8.06 9.12
N ARG A 45 -2.61 8.35 10.28
CA ARG A 45 -4.03 8.01 10.53
C ARG A 45 -4.95 8.67 9.52
N LEU A 46 -4.77 9.96 9.24
CA LEU A 46 -5.59 10.67 8.25
C LEU A 46 -5.42 10.08 6.86
N LEU A 47 -4.18 9.79 6.45
CA LEU A 47 -3.92 9.13 5.17
C LEU A 47 -4.63 7.77 5.09
N VAL A 48 -4.52 6.92 6.11
CA VAL A 48 -5.19 5.61 6.14
C VAL A 48 -6.70 5.73 6.10
N VAL A 49 -7.29 6.61 6.92
CA VAL A 49 -8.76 6.76 7.02
C VAL A 49 -9.36 7.29 5.72
N CYS A 50 -8.67 8.19 5.02
CA CYS A 50 -9.13 8.72 3.74
C CYS A 50 -8.87 7.76 2.58
N GLU A 51 -7.69 7.14 2.54
CA GLU A 51 -7.24 6.36 1.39
C GLU A 51 -7.80 4.93 1.40
N ALA A 52 -8.01 4.33 2.58
CA ALA A 52 -8.55 2.97 2.69
C ALA A 52 -9.91 2.77 1.97
N PRO A 53 -10.95 3.58 2.23
CA PRO A 53 -12.22 3.41 1.52
C PRO A 53 -12.06 3.63 0.01
N LEU A 54 -11.22 4.59 -0.40
CA LEU A 54 -10.99 4.90 -1.80
C LEU A 54 -10.36 3.71 -2.54
N VAL A 55 -9.23 3.21 -2.05
CA VAL A 55 -8.51 2.07 -2.63
C VAL A 55 -9.40 0.83 -2.64
N ILE A 56 -10.11 0.52 -1.54
CA ILE A 56 -11.00 -0.64 -1.47
C ILE A 56 -12.10 -0.54 -2.54
N VAL A 57 -12.76 0.61 -2.68
CA VAL A 57 -13.83 0.80 -3.66
C VAL A 57 -13.28 0.72 -5.09
N VAL A 58 -12.23 1.46 -5.40
CA VAL A 58 -11.64 1.52 -6.74
C VAL A 58 -11.19 0.14 -7.22
N PHE A 59 -10.42 -0.60 -6.41
CA PHE A 59 -9.94 -1.92 -6.81
C PHE A 59 -11.03 -3.01 -6.73
N SER A 60 -12.10 -2.81 -5.95
CA SER A 60 -13.28 -3.70 -5.99
C SER A 60 -14.10 -3.53 -7.27
N LEU A 61 -14.14 -2.31 -7.83
CA LEU A 61 -14.73 -2.04 -9.14
C LEU A 61 -13.93 -2.70 -10.26
N LEU A 62 -12.60 -2.73 -10.12
CA LEU A 62 -11.65 -3.40 -11.02
C LEU A 62 -11.47 -4.90 -10.73
N ARG A 63 -12.42 -5.56 -10.08
CA ARG A 63 -12.33 -7.01 -9.83
C ARG A 63 -12.28 -7.80 -11.15
N ARG A 64 -11.44 -8.84 -11.20
CA ARG A 64 -11.14 -9.60 -12.43
C ARG A 64 -12.33 -10.38 -13.00
N ASP A 65 -13.13 -11.00 -12.13
CA ASP A 65 -14.29 -11.83 -12.52
C ASP A 65 -15.60 -11.25 -11.97
N PRO A 66 -16.18 -10.21 -12.59
CA PRO A 66 -17.37 -9.54 -12.08
C PRO A 66 -18.62 -10.42 -12.04
N GLU A 67 -18.69 -11.45 -12.90
CA GLU A 67 -19.77 -12.45 -12.97
C GLU A 67 -19.73 -13.46 -11.80
N ARG A 68 -18.53 -13.79 -11.30
CA ARG A 68 -18.34 -14.79 -10.23
C ARG A 68 -18.11 -14.16 -8.86
N CYS A 69 -17.55 -12.97 -8.83
CA CYS A 69 -17.24 -12.22 -7.63
C CYS A 69 -18.13 -10.98 -7.57
N SER A 70 -18.96 -10.82 -6.53
CA SER A 70 -19.70 -9.59 -6.33
C SER A 70 -18.78 -8.48 -5.79
N LEU A 71 -19.19 -7.22 -5.97
CA LEU A 71 -18.43 -6.07 -5.46
C LEU A 71 -18.23 -6.15 -3.94
N ILE A 72 -19.25 -6.59 -3.20
CA ILE A 72 -19.17 -6.77 -1.75
C ILE A 72 -18.13 -7.84 -1.39
N LYS A 73 -18.05 -8.95 -2.14
CA LYS A 73 -17.02 -9.97 -1.92
C LYS A 73 -15.62 -9.43 -2.20
N ALA A 74 -15.44 -8.64 -3.25
CA ALA A 74 -14.17 -7.97 -3.54
C ALA A 74 -13.78 -6.99 -2.43
N ALA A 75 -14.72 -6.16 -1.97
CA ALA A 75 -14.50 -5.21 -0.89
C ALA A 75 -14.19 -5.91 0.43
N ALA A 76 -14.88 -7.01 0.75
CA ALA A 76 -14.60 -7.83 1.92
C ALA A 76 -13.19 -8.44 1.88
N ARG A 77 -12.72 -8.89 0.71
CA ARG A 77 -11.34 -9.35 0.54
C ARG A 77 -10.34 -8.23 0.76
N GLY A 78 -10.60 -7.03 0.23
CA GLY A 78 -9.78 -5.85 0.51
C GLY A 78 -9.71 -5.49 1.99
N LEU A 79 -10.87 -5.52 2.67
CA LEU A 79 -10.98 -5.26 4.10
C LEU A 79 -10.23 -6.30 4.94
N LEU A 80 -10.22 -7.57 4.53
CA LEU A 80 -9.42 -8.63 5.17
C LEU A 80 -7.93 -8.51 4.83
N GLY A 81 -7.61 -8.08 3.61
CA GLY A 81 -6.23 -7.85 3.15
C GLY A 81 -5.52 -6.74 3.91
N LEU A 82 -6.26 -5.73 4.36
CA LEU A 82 -5.73 -4.59 5.13
C LEU A 82 -5.04 -5.00 6.45
N PRO A 83 -5.68 -5.71 7.40
CA PRO A 83 -5.03 -6.13 8.63
C PRO A 83 -3.97 -7.22 8.40
N ILE A 84 -4.18 -8.12 7.43
CA ILE A 84 -3.20 -9.18 7.11
C ILE A 84 -1.91 -8.57 6.56
N GLY A 85 -2.02 -7.68 5.58
CA GLY A 85 -0.86 -7.00 5.01
C GLY A 85 -0.22 -6.04 6.00
N ALA A 86 -0.98 -5.38 6.87
CA ALA A 86 -0.42 -4.52 7.91
C ALA A 86 0.43 -5.34 8.91
N PHE A 87 -0.05 -6.53 9.29
CA PHE A 87 0.74 -7.44 10.11
C PHE A 87 2.05 -7.86 9.43
N LEU A 88 2.00 -8.25 8.15
CA LEU A 88 3.20 -8.65 7.39
C LEU A 88 4.20 -7.50 7.21
N ASN A 89 3.71 -6.29 6.90
CA ASN A 89 4.56 -5.11 6.77
C ASN A 89 5.19 -4.71 8.12
N ALA A 90 4.42 -4.73 9.21
CA ALA A 90 4.94 -4.43 10.55
C ALA A 90 5.98 -5.47 10.99
N PHE A 91 5.70 -6.76 10.76
CA PHE A 91 6.64 -7.84 11.03
C PHE A 91 7.94 -7.66 10.24
N GLY A 92 7.84 -7.40 8.93
CA GLY A 92 9.00 -7.13 8.08
C GLY A 92 9.82 -5.93 8.56
N ALA A 93 9.17 -4.82 8.90
CA ALA A 93 9.84 -3.64 9.44
C ALA A 93 10.57 -3.93 10.76
N ILE A 94 9.94 -4.67 11.68
CA ILE A 94 10.55 -5.04 12.97
C ILE A 94 11.78 -5.93 12.74
N VAL A 95 11.70 -6.94 11.87
CA VAL A 95 12.82 -7.81 11.53
C VAL A 95 13.98 -7.02 10.89
N LEU A 96 13.67 -5.97 10.13
CA LEU A 96 14.65 -5.07 9.50
C LEU A 96 15.18 -3.99 10.46
N GLY A 97 14.77 -3.99 11.73
CA GLY A 97 15.32 -3.10 12.77
C GLY A 97 14.42 -1.93 13.18
N ALA A 98 13.13 -1.93 12.82
CA ALA A 98 12.19 -0.94 13.33
C ALA A 98 12.06 -1.06 14.87
N PRO A 99 12.03 0.07 15.60
CA PRO A 99 12.00 0.06 17.06
C PRO A 99 10.71 -0.56 17.59
N VAL A 100 10.84 -1.55 18.48
CA VAL A 100 9.72 -2.18 19.18
C VAL A 100 9.51 -1.46 20.52
N GLY A 101 8.54 -0.55 20.58
CA GLY A 101 8.24 0.17 21.81
C GLY A 101 6.88 0.87 21.78
N ILE A 102 6.26 1.01 22.95
CA ILE A 102 4.93 1.62 23.11
C ILE A 102 4.88 3.05 22.53
N LYS A 103 5.98 3.78 22.64
CA LYS A 103 6.13 5.15 22.11
C LYS A 103 5.93 5.24 20.59
N TYR A 104 6.35 4.22 19.83
CA TYR A 104 6.29 4.21 18.36
C TYR A 104 5.18 3.33 17.80
N TRP A 105 4.51 2.56 18.67
CA TRP A 105 3.51 1.58 18.29
C TRP A 105 2.42 2.15 17.37
N THR A 106 1.88 3.32 17.70
CA THR A 106 0.81 3.96 16.92
C THR A 106 1.27 4.37 15.53
N ALA A 107 2.45 4.98 15.42
CA ALA A 107 3.01 5.39 14.13
C ALA A 107 3.33 4.16 13.26
N THR A 108 3.96 3.12 13.84
CA THR A 108 4.24 1.87 13.14
C THR A 108 2.97 1.17 12.66
N THR A 109 1.89 1.20 13.47
CA THR A 109 0.60 0.59 13.10
C THR A 109 -0.05 1.32 11.92
N TYR A 110 -0.11 2.66 11.95
CA TYR A 110 -0.69 3.40 10.82
C TYR A 110 0.19 3.34 9.57
N TRP A 111 1.52 3.33 9.74
CA TRP A 111 2.44 3.11 8.63
C TRP A 111 2.24 1.74 8.00
N SER A 112 2.11 0.68 8.80
CA SER A 112 1.93 -0.67 8.25
C SER A 112 0.57 -0.85 7.58
N LEU A 113 -0.49 -0.21 8.10
CA LEU A 113 -1.79 -0.10 7.44
C LEU A 113 -1.67 0.62 6.09
N LEU A 114 -0.97 1.76 6.04
CA LEU A 114 -0.73 2.50 4.80
C LEU A 114 0.05 1.67 3.77
N MET A 115 1.10 0.98 4.20
CA MET A 115 1.86 0.06 3.34
C MET A 115 0.98 -1.08 2.82
N SER A 116 0.09 -1.61 3.66
CA SER A 116 -0.86 -2.64 3.26
C SER A 116 -1.86 -2.17 2.21
N LEU A 117 -2.28 -0.89 2.28
CA LEU A 117 -3.14 -0.29 1.25
C LEU A 117 -2.46 -0.25 -0.11
N PHE A 118 -1.14 -0.14 -0.17
CA PHE A 118 -0.40 -0.11 -1.43
C PHE A 118 0.08 -1.49 -1.91
N THR A 119 0.25 -2.45 -1.00
CA THR A 119 0.86 -3.75 -1.33
C THR A 119 -0.11 -4.93 -1.36
N PHE A 120 -1.05 -5.01 -0.42
CA PHE A 120 -1.93 -6.19 -0.27
C PHE A 120 -3.37 -5.92 -0.69
N VAL A 121 -3.93 -4.75 -0.38
CA VAL A 121 -5.36 -4.46 -0.61
C VAL A 121 -5.75 -4.49 -2.09
N PRO A 122 -5.01 -3.88 -3.04
CA PRO A 122 -5.32 -3.96 -4.47
C PRO A 122 -5.34 -5.41 -4.98
N ALA A 123 -4.34 -6.20 -4.60
CA ALA A 123 -4.25 -7.62 -4.96
C ALA A 123 -5.40 -8.44 -4.35
N ALA A 124 -5.75 -8.19 -3.09
CA ALA A 124 -6.86 -8.88 -2.42
C ALA A 124 -8.23 -8.57 -3.06
N CYS A 125 -8.48 -7.31 -3.42
CA CYS A 125 -9.69 -6.90 -4.11
C CYS A 125 -9.82 -7.56 -5.50
N VAL A 126 -8.73 -7.55 -6.28
CA VAL A 126 -8.75 -7.97 -7.69
C VAL A 126 -8.59 -9.47 -7.89
N PHE A 127 -7.61 -10.10 -7.22
CA PHE A 127 -7.26 -11.51 -7.40
C PHE A 127 -7.87 -12.44 -6.34
N GLY A 128 -8.28 -11.92 -5.18
CA GLY A 128 -8.78 -12.73 -4.07
C GLY A 128 -7.71 -13.67 -3.51
N ALA A 129 -7.98 -14.98 -3.49
CA ALA A 129 -7.10 -15.99 -2.85
C ALA A 129 -6.27 -16.82 -3.84
N SER A 130 -6.18 -16.39 -5.11
CA SER A 130 -5.47 -17.13 -6.17
C SER A 130 -3.96 -17.13 -5.93
N LYS A 131 -3.40 -18.26 -5.48
CA LYS A 131 -1.97 -18.38 -5.18
C LYS A 131 -1.08 -18.03 -6.39
N VAL A 132 -1.49 -18.43 -7.59
CA VAL A 132 -0.75 -18.16 -8.83
C VAL A 132 -0.69 -16.66 -9.12
N ASP A 133 -1.80 -15.96 -8.98
CA ASP A 133 -1.84 -14.50 -9.23
C ASP A 133 -1.02 -13.75 -8.17
N TRP A 134 -1.11 -14.15 -6.89
CA TRP A 134 -0.27 -13.58 -5.83
C TRP A 134 1.23 -13.81 -6.07
N GLN A 135 1.60 -15.01 -6.54
CA GLN A 135 2.98 -15.31 -6.89
C GLN A 135 3.46 -14.47 -8.07
N ASN A 136 2.62 -14.26 -9.09
CA ASN A 136 2.95 -13.40 -10.22
C ASN A 136 3.16 -11.96 -9.75
N VAL A 137 2.25 -11.41 -8.94
CA VAL A 137 2.36 -10.04 -8.42
C VAL A 137 3.68 -9.83 -7.67
N LEU A 138 4.13 -10.81 -6.88
CA LEU A 138 5.36 -10.74 -6.09
C LEU A 138 6.62 -11.07 -6.90
N SER A 139 6.49 -11.67 -8.09
CA SER A 139 7.63 -12.08 -8.90
C SER A 139 8.04 -10.96 -9.85
N TYR A 140 9.34 -10.69 -9.93
CA TYR A 140 9.89 -9.75 -10.91
C TYR A 140 9.51 -10.12 -12.37
N SER A 141 9.25 -11.39 -12.64
CA SER A 141 8.81 -11.88 -13.95
C SER A 141 7.48 -11.28 -14.41
N ALA A 142 6.60 -10.82 -13.52
CA ALA A 142 5.35 -10.18 -13.93
C ALA A 142 5.60 -8.91 -14.75
N TYR A 143 6.63 -8.14 -14.45
CA TYR A 143 6.97 -6.92 -15.21
C TYR A 143 7.47 -7.22 -16.63
N CYS A 144 8.27 -8.28 -16.77
CA CYS A 144 8.97 -8.59 -18.01
C CYS A 144 8.19 -9.53 -18.92
N THR A 145 7.22 -10.29 -18.39
CA THR A 145 6.51 -11.34 -19.13
C THR A 145 5.00 -11.11 -19.20
N SER A 146 4.39 -10.36 -18.26
CA SER A 146 2.94 -10.17 -18.28
C SER A 146 2.53 -9.10 -19.29
N SER A 147 1.85 -9.52 -20.36
CA SER A 147 1.07 -8.62 -21.22
C SER A 147 -0.24 -8.17 -20.55
N ASN A 148 -0.53 -8.62 -19.32
CA ASN A 148 -1.74 -8.30 -18.60
C ASN A 148 -1.55 -7.00 -17.79
N VAL A 149 -2.27 -5.96 -18.23
CA VAL A 149 -2.32 -4.65 -17.57
C VAL A 149 -2.64 -4.76 -16.09
N VAL A 150 -3.46 -5.74 -15.68
CA VAL A 150 -3.87 -5.93 -14.27
C VAL A 150 -2.71 -6.29 -13.35
N ASP A 151 -1.81 -7.15 -13.82
CA ASP A 151 -0.66 -7.58 -13.03
C ASP A 151 0.30 -6.41 -12.81
N CYS A 152 0.53 -5.62 -13.87
CA CYS A 152 1.38 -4.42 -13.83
C CYS A 152 0.78 -3.33 -12.94
N MET A 153 -0.54 -3.09 -13.06
CA MET A 153 -1.31 -2.13 -12.26
C MET A 153 -1.17 -2.38 -10.74
N ILE A 154 -0.99 -3.63 -10.32
CA ILE A 154 -0.88 -3.99 -8.90
C ILE A 154 0.59 -4.14 -8.48
N SER A 155 1.41 -4.77 -9.32
CA SER A 155 2.81 -5.06 -8.99
C SER A 155 3.67 -3.78 -8.96
N VAL A 156 3.58 -2.89 -9.96
CA VAL A 156 4.45 -1.69 -10.04
C VAL A 156 4.31 -0.80 -8.80
N PRO A 157 3.09 -0.39 -8.38
CA PRO A 157 2.94 0.48 -7.23
C PRO A 157 3.29 -0.21 -5.91
N SER A 158 3.03 -1.51 -5.77
CA SER A 158 3.37 -2.25 -4.56
C SER A 158 4.89 -2.33 -4.36
N HIS A 159 5.65 -2.64 -5.40
CA HIS A 159 7.12 -2.64 -5.33
C HIS A 159 7.66 -1.22 -5.16
N GLY A 160 7.07 -0.25 -5.86
CA GLY A 160 7.40 1.16 -5.68
C GLY A 160 7.22 1.63 -4.24
N ALA A 161 6.14 1.21 -3.57
CA ALA A 161 5.89 1.52 -2.16
C ALA A 161 6.95 0.88 -1.26
N VAL A 162 7.29 -0.40 -1.46
CA VAL A 162 8.32 -1.10 -0.67
C VAL A 162 9.70 -0.45 -0.86
N ILE A 163 10.09 -0.18 -2.11
CA ILE A 163 11.35 0.50 -2.44
C ILE A 163 11.37 1.91 -1.83
N GLY A 164 10.28 2.66 -1.97
CA GLY A 164 10.15 4.01 -1.41
C GLY A 164 10.25 4.02 0.11
N ALA A 165 9.60 3.07 0.78
CA ALA A 165 9.69 2.90 2.23
C ALA A 165 11.12 2.55 2.68
N TRP A 166 11.79 1.65 1.95
CA TRP A 166 13.17 1.27 2.23
C TRP A 166 14.14 2.45 2.03
N LEU A 167 14.03 3.19 0.93
CA LEU A 167 14.81 4.42 0.70
C LEU A 167 14.49 5.51 1.73
N GLY A 168 13.23 5.61 2.18
CA GLY A 168 12.82 6.54 3.24
C GLY A 168 13.42 6.20 4.60
N ALA A 169 13.71 4.91 4.86
CA ALA A 169 14.41 4.46 6.07
C ALA A 169 15.94 4.63 5.98
N TRP A 170 16.51 4.72 4.77
CA TRP A 170 17.95 4.87 4.53
C TRP A 170 18.61 6.09 5.17
N PRO A 171 18.03 7.32 5.18
CA PRO A 171 18.64 8.47 5.84
C PRO A 171 18.59 8.42 7.38
N MET A 172 17.88 7.44 7.97
CA MET A 172 17.59 7.36 9.41
C MET A 172 18.75 6.87 10.31
N PRO A 173 19.72 6.03 9.86
CA PRO A 173 20.83 5.59 10.72
C PRO A 173 21.95 6.62 10.90
N LEU A 174 22.01 7.66 10.07
CA LEU A 174 23.19 8.53 10.03
C LEU A 174 23.09 9.78 10.93
N ASP A 175 21.92 10.12 11.47
CA ASP A 175 21.73 11.45 12.03
C ASP A 175 20.73 11.54 13.23
N TRP A 176 21.19 12.17 14.32
CA TRP A 176 20.44 12.96 15.35
C TRP A 176 20.23 12.55 16.83
N GLU A 177 20.60 11.36 17.34
CA GLU A 177 20.40 11.03 18.78
C GLU A 177 21.67 11.16 19.67
N ARG A 178 22.68 11.97 19.28
CA ARG A 178 23.94 12.07 20.06
C ARG A 178 24.21 13.47 20.65
N PRO A 179 24.19 13.62 21.99
CA PRO A 179 24.41 14.91 22.67
C PRO A 179 25.76 15.62 22.39
N TRP A 180 26.79 14.90 21.97
CA TRP A 180 28.16 15.45 21.84
C TRP A 180 28.39 16.35 20.61
N GLN A 181 27.47 16.38 19.63
CA GLN A 181 27.56 17.29 18.49
C GLN A 181 27.09 18.72 18.81
N MET A 182 26.43 18.94 19.96
CA MET A 182 25.92 20.26 20.38
C MET A 182 26.97 21.13 21.09
N HIS A 183 28.17 20.60 21.40
CA HIS A 183 29.14 21.31 22.27
C HIS A 183 30.34 21.93 21.53
N ARG A 184 30.19 22.33 20.27
CA ARG A 184 31.17 23.18 19.60
C ARG A 184 30.50 24.28 18.78
N ARG A 185 30.11 25.36 19.47
CA ARG A 185 30.27 26.74 19.00
C ARG A 185 30.67 27.60 20.18
#